data_AF-A0A6J4N3L9-F1
#
_entry.id   AF-A0A6J4N3L9-F1
#
_cell.length_a   1.000
_cell.length_b   1.000
_cell.length_c   1.000
_cell.angle_alpha   90.00
_cell.angle_beta   90.00
_cell.angle_gamma   90.00
#
_symmetry.space_group_name_H-M   'P 1'
#
loop_
_entity.id
_entity.type
_entity.pdbx_description
1 polymer ?
#
loop_
_entity_poly.entity_id
_entity_poly.type
_entity_poly.pdbx_seq_one_letter_code
_entity_poly.pdbx_strand_id
1 'polypeptide(L)'
;FAQLVASRTPSDAVFLTGTRVHHPVSDLAGRTVVLGPAYLLADWGIAYGDRRTDLERIYSGANNAPELLRRYNVRYVVVGPQERGEYAINERYFAEHYRAILRSGKFTVYEVGAESADLPVIGCPRIPVLSSL
;
A
#
# COMPACT_ATOMS: atom_id res chain seq x y z
N PHE A 1 14.49 8.75 -1.16
CA PHE A 1 13.06 8.36 -1.07
C PHE A 1 12.76 7.50 0.16
N ALA A 2 13.34 6.29 0.29
CA ALA A 2 13.02 5.36 1.40
C ALA A 2 13.09 5.96 2.82
N GLN A 3 14.16 6.70 3.16
CA GLN A 3 14.27 7.36 4.47
C GLN A 3 13.15 8.40 4.74
N LEU A 4 12.64 9.05 3.68
CA LEU A 4 11.53 9.99 3.80
C LEU A 4 10.21 9.24 4.04
N VAL A 5 10.03 8.07 3.42
CA VAL A 5 8.90 7.18 3.72
C VAL A 5 8.97 6.71 5.17
N ALA A 6 10.13 6.22 5.60
CA ALA A 6 10.34 5.71 6.95
C ALA A 6 10.10 6.75 8.06
N SER A 7 10.48 8.00 7.83
CA SER A 7 10.33 9.08 8.83
C SER A 7 8.97 9.77 8.82
N ARG A 8 8.20 9.69 7.72
CA ARG A 8 6.93 10.43 7.56
C ARG A 8 5.68 9.57 7.58
N THR A 9 5.82 8.25 7.69
CA THR A 9 4.70 7.32 7.69
C THR A 9 4.80 6.35 8.87
N PRO A 10 3.66 5.92 9.45
CA PRO A 10 3.65 4.89 10.49
C PRO A 10 4.30 3.59 10.03
N SER A 11 4.93 2.88 10.95
CA SER A 11 5.63 1.61 10.65
C SER A 11 4.70 0.46 10.31
N ASP A 12 3.46 0.51 10.79
CA ASP A 12 2.40 -0.48 10.59
C ASP A 12 1.50 -0.18 9.38
N ALA A 13 1.76 0.91 8.65
CA ALA A 13 0.96 1.30 7.50
C ALA A 13 1.17 0.35 6.31
N VAL A 14 0.08 0.01 5.62
CA VAL A 14 0.11 -0.78 4.38
C VAL A 14 0.19 0.15 3.16
N PHE A 15 1.09 -0.19 2.25
CA PHE A 15 1.34 0.54 1.01
C PHE A 15 0.88 -0.26 -0.21
N LEU A 16 0.28 0.44 -1.17
CA LEU A 16 0.13 -0.04 -2.54
C LEU A 16 1.35 0.40 -3.35
N THR A 17 2.03 -0.57 -3.96
CA THR A 17 3.23 -0.39 -4.79
C THR A 17 3.15 -1.31 -6.00
N GLY A 18 4.11 -1.19 -6.92
CA GLY A 18 4.38 -2.22 -7.92
C GLY A 18 4.90 -3.51 -7.31
N THR A 19 5.01 -4.54 -8.16
CA THR A 19 5.23 -5.94 -7.77
C THR A 19 6.52 -6.55 -8.34
N ARG A 20 7.41 -5.75 -8.93
CA ARG A 20 8.82 -6.13 -9.15
C ARG A 20 9.61 -6.11 -7.84
N VAL A 21 10.75 -6.81 -7.87
CA VAL A 21 11.75 -6.79 -6.79
C VAL A 21 12.26 -5.40 -6.47
N HIS A 22 12.82 -5.27 -5.26
CA HIS A 22 13.65 -4.13 -4.87
C HIS A 22 12.89 -2.81 -4.82
N HIS A 23 11.62 -2.87 -4.43
CA HIS A 23 10.85 -1.67 -4.22
C HIS A 23 11.34 -0.98 -2.94
N PRO A 24 11.77 0.30 -2.99
CA PRO A 24 12.40 0.98 -1.85
C PRO A 24 11.50 1.13 -0.62
N VAL A 25 10.17 1.00 -0.79
CA VAL A 25 9.22 1.03 0.33
C VAL A 25 9.25 -0.24 1.16
N SER A 26 9.29 -1.41 0.52
CA SER A 26 9.41 -2.69 1.22
C SER A 26 10.83 -2.90 1.72
N ASP A 27 11.82 -2.76 0.84
CA ASP A 27 13.17 -3.27 1.07
C ASP A 27 14.00 -2.36 1.98
N LEU A 28 13.80 -1.03 1.89
CA LEU A 28 14.61 -0.05 2.60
C LEU A 28 13.83 0.75 3.64
N ALA A 29 12.54 1.03 3.40
CA ALA A 29 11.68 1.71 4.37
C ALA A 29 10.98 0.73 5.33
N GLY A 30 11.04 -0.58 5.07
CA GLY A 30 10.47 -1.61 5.94
C GLY A 30 8.96 -1.46 6.12
N ARG A 31 8.23 -1.14 5.06
CA ARG A 31 6.76 -1.00 5.09
C ARG A 31 6.08 -2.20 4.47
N THR A 32 4.94 -2.58 5.04
CA THR A 32 4.08 -3.63 4.51
C THR A 32 3.53 -3.20 3.16
N VAL A 33 3.57 -4.10 2.17
CA VAL A 33 3.00 -3.87 0.84
C VAL A 33 1.87 -4.87 0.56
N VAL A 34 0.86 -4.45 -0.20
CA VAL A 34 -0.31 -5.30 -0.54
C VAL A 34 0.10 -6.60 -1.24
N LEU A 35 1.05 -6.48 -2.16
CA LEU A 35 1.56 -7.59 -2.94
C LEU A 35 3.08 -7.40 -3.10
N GLY A 36 3.85 -8.35 -2.58
CA GLY A 36 5.29 -8.43 -2.79
C GLY A 36 5.63 -8.90 -4.20
N PRO A 37 6.88 -9.34 -4.45
CA PRO A 37 7.31 -9.70 -5.80
C PRO A 37 6.49 -10.86 -6.37
N ALA A 38 5.70 -10.58 -7.42
CA ALA A 38 4.68 -11.52 -7.91
C ALA A 38 5.27 -12.84 -8.43
N TYR A 39 6.47 -12.79 -9.01
CA TYR A 39 7.15 -13.99 -9.52
C TYR A 39 7.61 -14.92 -8.39
N LEU A 40 8.05 -14.41 -7.23
CA LEU A 40 8.42 -15.24 -6.07
C LEU A 40 7.22 -16.01 -5.52
N LEU A 41 6.03 -15.40 -5.54
CA LEU A 41 4.80 -16.07 -5.14
C LEU A 41 4.42 -17.17 -6.13
N ALA A 42 4.60 -16.92 -7.43
CA ALA A 42 4.42 -17.93 -8.47
C ALA A 42 5.35 -19.13 -8.26
N ASP A 43 6.64 -18.87 -8.00
CA ASP A 43 7.66 -19.88 -7.77
C ASP A 43 7.36 -20.73 -6.53
N TRP A 44 6.61 -20.20 -5.56
CA TRP A 44 6.16 -20.90 -4.35
C TRP A 44 4.74 -21.48 -4.44
N GLY A 45 4.10 -21.43 -5.62
CA GLY A 45 2.76 -21.97 -5.83
C GLY A 45 1.62 -21.21 -5.14
N ILE A 46 1.88 -19.96 -4.70
CA ILE A 46 0.88 -19.12 -4.04
C ILE A 46 0.10 -18.36 -5.12
N ALA A 47 -1.21 -18.60 -5.21
CA ALA A 47 -2.07 -17.90 -6.16
C ALA A 47 -2.20 -16.40 -5.81
N TYR A 48 -1.90 -15.51 -6.77
CA TYR A 48 -1.96 -14.05 -6.58
C TYR A 48 -2.71 -13.31 -7.70
N GLY A 49 -3.28 -14.03 -8.67
CA GLY A 49 -3.90 -13.47 -9.88
C GLY A 49 -4.93 -12.38 -9.57
N ASP A 50 -5.85 -12.68 -8.66
CA ASP A 50 -6.91 -11.74 -8.26
C ASP A 50 -6.34 -10.44 -7.68
N ARG A 51 -5.27 -10.54 -6.89
CA ARG A 51 -4.65 -9.37 -6.25
C ARG A 51 -3.91 -8.49 -7.27
N ARG A 52 -3.28 -9.08 -8.30
CA ARG A 52 -2.64 -8.32 -9.37
C ARG A 52 -3.68 -7.54 -10.20
N THR A 53 -4.79 -8.19 -10.55
CA THR A 53 -5.90 -7.53 -11.25
C THR A 53 -6.53 -6.42 -10.42
N ASP A 54 -6.63 -6.60 -9.11
CA ASP A 54 -7.10 -5.53 -8.21
C ASP A 54 -6.13 -4.35 -8.17
N LEU A 55 -4.81 -4.58 -8.16
CA LEU A 55 -3.82 -3.51 -8.27
C LEU A 55 -3.99 -2.72 -9.58
N GLU A 56 -4.19 -3.40 -10.71
CA GLU A 56 -4.46 -2.77 -12.01
C GLU A 56 -5.72 -1.90 -11.98
N ARG A 57 -6.80 -2.38 -11.35
CA ARG A 57 -8.04 -1.61 -11.15
C ARG A 57 -7.82 -0.37 -10.29
N ILE A 58 -7.05 -0.50 -9.20
CA ILE A 58 -6.73 0.65 -8.35
C ILE A 58 -5.91 1.67 -9.14
N TYR A 59 -4.84 1.26 -9.82
CA TYR A 59 -3.95 2.18 -10.54
C TYR A 59 -4.62 2.86 -11.74
N SER A 60 -5.57 2.20 -12.41
CA SER A 60 -6.37 2.80 -13.50
C SER A 60 -7.47 3.75 -13.00
N GLY A 61 -7.73 3.78 -11.68
CA GLY A 61 -8.82 4.58 -11.10
C GLY A 61 -10.20 4.02 -11.43
N ALA A 62 -10.34 2.69 -11.47
CA ALA A 62 -11.63 2.04 -11.69
C ALA A 62 -12.65 2.41 -10.60
N ASN A 63 -13.95 2.31 -10.91
CA ASN A 63 -15.03 2.72 -9.99
C ASN A 63 -14.97 2.01 -8.63
N ASN A 64 -14.48 0.77 -8.57
CA ASN A 64 -14.33 0.00 -7.33
C ASN A 64 -12.96 0.19 -6.65
N ALA A 65 -12.07 1.05 -7.16
CA ALA A 65 -10.75 1.31 -6.56
C ALA A 65 -10.83 1.73 -5.08
N PRO A 66 -11.77 2.60 -4.63
CA PRO A 66 -11.91 2.92 -3.20
C PRO A 66 -12.26 1.70 -2.34
N GLU A 67 -13.11 0.79 -2.82
CA GLU A 67 -13.46 -0.44 -2.10
C GLU A 67 -12.23 -1.35 -1.97
N LEU A 68 -11.46 -1.51 -3.05
CA LEU A 68 -10.25 -2.32 -3.06
C LEU A 68 -9.18 -1.75 -2.12
N LEU A 69 -8.99 -0.43 -2.11
CA LEU A 69 -8.07 0.25 -1.17
C LEU A 69 -8.46 -0.04 0.29
N ARG A 70 -9.75 0.00 0.63
CA ARG A 70 -10.22 -0.41 1.97
C ARG A 70 -10.03 -1.89 2.24
N ARG A 71 -10.36 -2.76 1.29
CA ARG A 71 -10.25 -4.23 1.41
C ARG A 71 -8.82 -4.65 1.79
N TYR A 72 -7.83 -3.97 1.25
CA TYR A 72 -6.41 -4.23 1.53
C TYR A 72 -5.84 -3.36 2.66
N ASN A 73 -6.67 -2.58 3.36
CA ASN A 73 -6.26 -1.66 4.41
C ASN A 73 -5.14 -0.70 3.98
N VAL A 74 -5.16 -0.26 2.72
CA VAL A 74 -4.14 0.61 2.14
C VAL A 74 -4.25 2.00 2.75
N ARG A 75 -3.15 2.46 3.35
CA ARG A 75 -3.03 3.81 3.88
C ARG A 75 -2.28 4.75 2.94
N TYR A 76 -1.40 4.19 2.12
CA TYR A 76 -0.58 4.96 1.19
C TYR A 76 -0.48 4.30 -0.18
N VAL A 77 -0.58 5.10 -1.25
CA VAL A 77 -0.35 4.66 -2.63
C VAL A 77 0.92 5.33 -3.14
N VAL A 78 1.83 4.54 -3.71
CA VAL A 78 3.01 5.05 -4.40
C VAL A 78 2.74 5.14 -5.89
N VAL A 79 3.15 6.25 -6.49
CA VAL A 79 3.27 6.41 -7.94
C VAL A 79 4.72 6.77 -8.25
N GLY A 80 5.50 5.74 -8.61
CA GLY A 80 6.93 5.80 -8.90
C GLY A 80 7.28 5.26 -10.29
N PRO A 81 8.57 5.08 -10.60
CA PRO A 81 9.01 4.50 -11.87
C PRO A 81 8.51 3.08 -12.09
N GLN A 82 8.43 2.29 -11.02
CA GLN A 82 8.04 0.90 -11.09
C GLN A 82 6.56 0.75 -11.41
N GLU A 83 5.69 1.48 -10.70
CA GLU A 83 4.25 1.45 -10.97
C GLU A 83 3.95 1.91 -12.40
N ARG A 84 4.60 2.99 -12.86
CA ARG A 84 4.44 3.50 -14.23
C ARG A 84 4.90 2.51 -15.29
N GLY A 85 5.82 1.62 -14.96
CA GLY A 85 6.30 0.55 -15.83
C GLY A 85 5.50 -0.75 -15.73
N GLU A 86 4.59 -0.88 -14.76
CA GLU A 86 3.76 -2.07 -14.54
C GLU A 86 2.29 -1.84 -14.88
N TYR A 87 1.78 -0.61 -14.74
CA TYR A 87 0.35 -0.31 -14.82
C TYR A 87 0.05 0.90 -15.72
N ALA A 88 -1.16 0.91 -16.29
CA ALA A 88 -1.74 2.10 -16.90
C ALA A 88 -2.30 3.02 -15.81
N ILE A 89 -1.44 3.89 -15.26
CA ILE A 89 -1.80 4.74 -14.12
C ILE A 89 -2.64 5.94 -14.54
N ASN A 90 -3.76 6.15 -13.86
CA ASN A 90 -4.54 7.37 -13.91
C ASN A 90 -4.02 8.38 -12.87
N GLU A 91 -2.92 9.09 -13.19
CA GLU A 91 -2.31 10.04 -12.24
C GLU A 91 -3.26 11.18 -11.84
N ARG A 92 -4.17 11.57 -12.74
CA ARG A 92 -5.20 12.58 -12.49
C ARG A 92 -6.16 12.14 -11.39
N TYR A 93 -6.65 10.90 -11.45
CA TYR A 93 -7.47 10.32 -10.38
C TYR A 93 -6.79 10.43 -9.02
N PHE A 94 -5.51 10.05 -8.92
CA PHE A 94 -4.82 10.15 -7.63
C PHE A 94 -4.62 11.59 -7.16
N ALA A 95 -4.32 12.51 -8.08
CA ALA A 95 -4.12 13.92 -7.78
C ALA A 95 -5.41 14.65 -7.35
N GLU A 96 -6.57 14.25 -7.89
CA GLU A 96 -7.86 14.85 -7.58
C GLU A 96 -8.48 14.29 -6.30
N HIS A 97 -8.26 13.00 -6.00
CA HIS A 97 -8.94 12.31 -4.90
C HIS A 97 -8.13 12.13 -3.63
N TYR A 98 -6.79 12.20 -3.69
CA TYR A 98 -5.94 11.89 -2.54
C TYR A 98 -4.88 12.96 -2.29
N ARG A 99 -4.55 13.14 -1.00
CA ARG A 99 -3.52 14.09 -0.59
C ARG A 99 -2.14 13.50 -0.82
N ALA A 100 -1.32 14.18 -1.63
CA ALA A 100 0.09 13.82 -1.78
C ALA A 100 0.93 14.33 -0.59
N ILE A 101 1.39 13.42 0.27
CA ILE A 101 2.15 13.73 1.50
C ILE A 101 3.66 13.77 1.29
N LEU A 102 4.14 13.18 0.19
CA LEU A 102 5.55 13.14 -0.15
C LEU A 102 5.72 13.20 -1.68
N ARG A 103 6.60 14.09 -2.12
CA ARG A 103 7.14 14.10 -3.49
C ARG A 103 8.65 14.10 -3.41
N SER A 104 9.30 13.18 -4.11
CA SER A 104 10.76 13.06 -4.11
C SER A 104 11.23 12.46 -5.44
N GLY A 105 11.83 13.29 -6.28
CA GLY A 105 12.22 12.87 -7.63
C GLY A 105 11.01 12.35 -8.43
N LYS A 106 11.09 11.10 -8.89
CA LYS A 106 10.04 10.45 -9.68
C LYS A 106 8.93 9.80 -8.84
N PHE A 107 8.98 9.92 -7.51
CA PHE A 107 8.01 9.32 -6.61
C PHE A 107 7.04 10.34 -6.05
N THR A 108 5.77 9.97 -6.06
CA THR A 108 4.70 10.62 -5.28
C THR A 108 4.07 9.59 -4.36
N VAL A 109 3.84 9.95 -3.10
CA VAL A 109 3.08 9.14 -2.14
C VAL A 109 1.79 9.87 -1.82
N TYR A 110 0.68 9.21 -2.11
CA TYR A 110 -0.67 9.65 -1.79
C TYR A 110 -1.14 8.99 -0.51
N GLU A 111 -1.76 9.75 0.38
CA GLU A 111 -2.43 9.25 1.56
C GLU A 111 -3.89 8.97 1.25
N VAL A 112 -4.31 7.75 1.55
CA VAL A 112 -5.72 7.33 1.50
C VAL A 112 -6.32 7.72 2.85
N GLY A 113 -6.93 8.90 2.89
CA GLY A 113 -7.49 9.50 4.10
C GLY A 113 -8.62 8.65 4.72
N ALA A 114 -8.81 8.82 6.02
CA ALA A 114 -9.76 8.10 6.87
C ALA A 114 -11.25 8.45 6.63
N GLU A 115 -11.65 8.93 5.45
CA GLU A 115 -13.08 9.07 5.10
C GLU A 115 -13.75 7.70 4.80
N SER A 116 -13.04 6.62 5.11
CA SER A 116 -13.47 5.23 5.00
C SER A 116 -13.30 4.44 6.31
N ALA A 117 -12.96 5.13 7.41
CA ALA A 117 -12.64 4.54 8.71
C ALA A 117 -13.67 4.83 9.81
N ASP A 118 -14.95 5.03 9.47
CA ASP A 118 -16.05 5.02 10.45
C ASP A 118 -16.41 3.57 10.85
N LEU A 119 -15.44 2.84 11.40
CA LEU A 119 -15.72 1.73 12.31
C LEU A 119 -14.71 1.77 13.46
N PRO A 120 -15.19 1.65 14.71
CA PRO A 120 -14.29 1.61 15.86
C PRO A 120 -13.37 0.40 15.72
N VAL A 121 -12.06 0.66 15.76
CA VAL A 121 -11.07 -0.38 16.03
C VAL A 121 -11.41 -0.95 17.40
N ILE A 122 -12.08 -2.10 17.43
CA ILE A 122 -12.26 -2.87 18.66
C ILE A 122 -10.85 -3.26 19.10
N GLY A 123 -10.34 -2.54 20.10
CA GLY A 123 -9.04 -2.80 20.68
C GLY A 123 -8.93 -4.26 21.05
N CYS A 124 -7.91 -4.94 20.52
CA CYS A 124 -7.56 -6.29 20.92
C CYS A 124 -7.35 -6.29 22.44
N PRO A 125 -8.12 -7.06 23.24
CA PRO A 125 -7.98 -7.02 24.69
C PRO A 125 -6.59 -7.53 25.06
N ARG A 126 -5.82 -6.69 25.75
CA ARG A 126 -4.56 -7.10 26.38
C ARG A 126 -4.89 -8.16 27.43
N ILE A 127 -4.54 -9.41 27.15
CA ILE A 127 -4.57 -10.49 28.13
C ILE A 127 -3.51 -10.14 29.20
N PRO A 128 -3.87 -9.93 30.47
CA PRO A 128 -2.87 -9.75 31.51
C PRO A 128 -2.14 -11.07 31.73
N VAL A 129 -0.82 -11.06 31.55
CA VAL A 129 0.04 -12.16 31.96
C VAL A 129 0.04 -12.17 33.49
N LEU A 130 -0.52 -13.21 34.09
CA LEU A 130 -0.44 -13.45 35.53
C LEU A 130 1.02 -13.67 35.90
N SER A 131 1.61 -12.71 36.62
CA SER A 131 2.87 -12.91 37.32
C SER A 131 2.56 -13.72 38.58
N SER A 132 2.83 -15.02 38.53
CA SER A 132 2.77 -15.87 39.72
C SER A 132 3.90 -15.49 40.68
N LEU A 133 3.53 -15.17 41.92
CA LEU A 133 4.38 -15.23 43.10
C LEU A 133 4.36 -16.66 43.67
#